data_AF-A0AA97GV11-F1
#
_entry.id   AF-A0AA97GV11-F1
#
_cell.length_a   1.000
_cell.length_b   1.000
_cell.length_c   1.000
_cell.angle_alpha   90.00
_cell.angle_beta   90.00
_cell.angle_gamma   90.00
#
_symmetry.space_group_name_H-M   'P 1'
#
loop_
_entity.id
_entity.type
_entity.pdbx_description
1 polymer ?
#
loop_
_entity_poly.entity_id
_entity_poly.type
_entity_poly.pdbx_seq_one_letter_code
_entity_poly.pdbx_strand_id
1 'polypeptide(L)'
;MPEGTNSSAVERYPVQLQPMSVPKASDVLANDLRERILRGDFPADTALPPERELVNQTKMSRTTVREALRILEVQGLVTIKTGRSGGAFVQLPGGDSVATSVSLLIRGQKLRLTDLLETREAVEPACAAPAAKYRTDEDLAALDAANDAVGDLDLPLEEFLQANVDWHLAVARASHNELLTGFMTALSKAIYSSTENTAFVDTEVRKTTYRAHKSITDAIRAGDSAAATRRMTKHVHGYAEAVVQVEERTEITLDRTGATTSSRHVGRRDLPESSGDQA
;
A
#
# COMPACT_ATOMS: atom_id res chain seq x y z
N MET A 1 17.68 84.82 -32.84
CA MET A 1 18.13 83.44 -33.04
C MET A 1 17.42 82.57 -32.01
N PRO A 2 16.42 81.76 -32.36
CA PRO A 2 15.92 80.73 -31.46
C PRO A 2 16.58 79.39 -31.79
N GLU A 3 17.25 78.79 -30.82
CA GLU A 3 17.74 77.41 -30.88
C GLU A 3 16.57 76.45 -30.66
N GLY A 4 16.26 75.67 -31.70
CA GLY A 4 15.35 74.54 -31.60
C GLY A 4 16.11 73.32 -31.10
N THR A 5 15.76 72.82 -29.92
CA THR A 5 16.08 71.46 -29.49
C THR A 5 14.81 70.62 -29.58
N ASN A 6 14.63 70.01 -30.75
CA ASN A 6 13.57 69.05 -31.01
C ASN A 6 13.92 67.75 -30.27
N SER A 7 13.33 67.55 -29.08
CA SER A 7 13.40 66.29 -28.35
C SER A 7 12.57 65.25 -29.11
N SER A 8 13.22 64.41 -29.91
CA SER A 8 12.57 63.29 -30.59
C SER A 8 12.11 62.26 -29.54
N ALA A 9 10.87 62.40 -29.09
CA ALA A 9 10.23 61.41 -28.24
C ALA A 9 10.22 60.06 -28.99
N VAL A 10 10.82 59.04 -28.39
CA VAL A 10 10.85 57.68 -28.94
C VAL A 10 9.42 57.14 -28.96
N GLU A 11 8.87 57.00 -30.16
CA GLU A 11 7.54 56.44 -30.38
C GLU A 11 7.55 54.96 -30.01
N ARG A 12 6.75 54.55 -29.01
CA ARG A 12 6.61 53.15 -28.60
C ARG A 12 5.31 52.60 -29.19
N TYR A 13 5.44 51.64 -30.10
CA TYR A 13 4.28 50.97 -30.68
C TYR A 13 3.61 50.04 -29.66
N PRO A 14 2.28 50.08 -29.53
CA PRO A 14 1.55 49.16 -28.68
C PRO A 14 1.61 47.76 -29.30
N VAL A 15 2.20 46.80 -28.58
CA VAL A 15 2.22 45.39 -28.95
C VAL A 15 1.31 44.62 -28.00
N GLN A 16 0.38 43.82 -28.54
CA GLN A 16 -0.35 42.81 -27.78
C GLN A 16 0.36 41.45 -27.93
N LEU A 17 0.99 41.00 -26.86
CA LEU A 17 1.59 39.67 -26.78
C LEU A 17 0.59 38.68 -26.18
N GLN A 18 0.58 37.46 -26.71
CA GLN A 18 -0.14 36.34 -26.11
C GLN A 18 0.68 35.74 -24.96
N PRO A 19 0.04 35.21 -23.90
CA PRO A 19 0.75 34.53 -22.82
C PRO A 19 1.56 33.34 -23.36
N MET A 20 2.86 33.35 -23.13
CA MET A 20 3.72 32.21 -23.42
C MET A 20 3.75 31.27 -22.20
N SER A 21 3.46 29.99 -22.42
CA SER A 21 3.61 28.97 -21.38
C SER A 21 5.04 28.43 -21.45
N VAL A 22 5.87 28.80 -20.47
CA VAL A 22 7.24 28.30 -20.31
C VAL A 22 7.27 27.42 -19.06
N PRO A 23 7.78 26.17 -19.13
CA PRO A 23 7.90 25.32 -17.95
C PRO A 23 8.71 26.01 -16.86
N LYS A 24 8.37 25.78 -15.59
CA LYS A 24 9.17 26.33 -14.50
C LYS A 24 10.57 25.73 -14.55
N ALA A 25 11.60 26.55 -14.38
CA ALA A 25 12.98 26.09 -14.40
C ALA A 25 13.26 24.99 -13.35
N SER A 26 12.55 25.01 -12.22
CA SER A 26 12.61 23.95 -11.19
C SER A 26 12.12 22.60 -11.72
N ASP A 27 11.04 22.59 -12.52
CA ASP A 27 10.45 21.38 -13.08
C ASP A 27 11.39 20.77 -14.12
N VAL A 28 12.03 21.62 -14.93
CA VAL A 28 13.03 21.20 -15.92
C VAL A 28 14.23 20.53 -15.24
N LEU A 29 14.78 21.16 -14.19
CA LEU A 29 15.90 20.59 -13.45
C LEU A 29 15.52 19.31 -12.71
N ALA A 30 14.34 19.27 -12.07
CA ALA A 30 13.84 18.07 -11.42
C ALA A 30 13.68 16.94 -12.42
N ASN A 31 13.23 17.22 -13.65
CA ASN A 31 13.10 16.21 -14.70
C ASN A 31 14.46 15.66 -15.17
N ASP A 32 15.44 16.53 -15.41
CA ASP A 32 16.78 16.07 -15.80
C ASP A 32 17.41 15.18 -14.72
N LEU A 33 17.38 15.62 -13.45
CA LEU A 33 17.90 14.85 -12.34
C LEU A 33 17.14 13.53 -12.13
N ARG A 34 15.81 13.53 -12.28
CA ARG A 34 14.99 12.31 -12.21
C ARG A 34 15.44 11.27 -13.22
N GLU A 35 15.57 11.65 -14.49
CA GLU A 35 15.96 10.72 -15.56
C GLU A 35 17.36 10.14 -15.32
N ARG A 36 18.29 10.95 -14.78
CA ARG A 36 19.63 10.50 -14.40
C ARG A 36 19.60 9.51 -13.23
N ILE A 37 18.80 9.80 -12.19
CA ILE A 37 18.60 8.89 -11.05
C ILE A 37 18.03 7.56 -11.53
N LEU A 38 16.95 7.59 -12.33
CA LEU A 38 16.26 6.39 -12.81
C LEU A 38 17.11 5.56 -13.79
N ARG A 39 18.05 6.19 -14.50
CA ARG A 39 19.03 5.51 -15.36
C ARG A 39 20.19 4.89 -14.57
N GLY A 40 20.37 5.27 -13.30
CA GLY A 40 21.47 4.80 -12.45
C GLY A 40 22.75 5.62 -12.57
N ASP A 41 22.71 6.83 -13.15
CA ASP A 41 23.86 7.75 -13.16
C ASP A 41 24.27 8.14 -11.72
N PHE A 42 23.29 8.10 -10.80
CA PHE A 42 23.47 8.26 -9.38
C PHE A 42 22.92 7.01 -8.66
N PRO A 43 23.78 6.14 -8.11
CA PRO A 43 23.33 4.94 -7.40
C PRO A 43 22.51 5.29 -6.15
N ALA A 44 21.63 4.37 -5.73
CA ALA A 44 20.89 4.49 -4.46
C ALA A 44 21.85 4.71 -3.28
N ASP A 45 21.39 5.48 -2.28
CA ASP A 45 22.12 5.86 -1.07
C ASP A 45 23.37 6.74 -1.29
N THR A 46 23.65 7.17 -2.52
CA THR A 46 24.73 8.11 -2.81
C THR A 46 24.25 9.56 -2.73
N ALA A 47 25.18 10.48 -2.45
CA ALA A 47 24.89 11.90 -2.45
C ALA A 47 24.85 12.46 -3.88
N LEU A 48 23.82 13.25 -4.19
CA LEU A 48 23.84 14.12 -5.36
C LEU A 48 24.92 15.22 -5.21
N PRO A 49 25.34 15.87 -6.31
CA PRO A 49 26.21 17.03 -6.23
C PRO A 49 25.64 18.08 -5.26
N PRO A 50 26.48 18.72 -4.43
CA PRO A 50 26.02 19.72 -3.47
C PRO A 50 25.23 20.86 -4.15
N GLU A 51 24.28 21.47 -3.43
CA GLU A 51 23.43 22.56 -3.96
C GLU A 51 24.25 23.66 -4.65
N ARG A 52 25.38 24.06 -4.06
CA ARG A 52 26.29 25.07 -4.63
C ARG A 52 26.81 24.66 -6.00
N GLU A 53 27.13 23.39 -6.16
CA GLU A 53 27.64 22.85 -7.42
C GLU A 53 26.53 22.77 -8.46
N LEU A 54 25.34 22.29 -8.09
CA LEU A 54 24.17 22.29 -8.97
C LEU A 54 23.83 23.70 -9.47
N VAL A 55 23.90 24.72 -8.61
CA VAL A 55 23.75 26.13 -9.01
C VAL A 55 24.83 26.55 -10.01
N ASN A 56 26.09 26.18 -9.77
CA ASN A 56 27.20 26.54 -10.65
C ASN A 56 27.13 25.86 -12.01
N GLN A 57 26.68 24.60 -12.07
CA GLN A 57 26.56 23.82 -13.30
C GLN A 57 25.34 24.25 -14.12
N THR A 58 24.18 24.38 -13.47
CA THR A 58 22.89 24.69 -14.15
C THR A 58 22.72 26.17 -14.46
N LYS A 59 23.50 27.04 -13.80
CA LYS A 59 23.35 28.51 -13.82
C LYS A 59 21.98 29.01 -13.31
N MET A 60 21.22 28.15 -12.63
CA MET A 60 19.93 28.49 -12.03
C MET A 60 20.10 29.12 -10.64
N SER A 61 19.07 29.82 -10.17
CA SER A 61 19.07 30.37 -8.82
C SER A 61 19.08 29.27 -7.75
N ARG A 62 19.61 29.57 -6.55
CA ARG A 62 19.53 28.65 -5.39
C ARG A 62 18.11 28.21 -5.08
N THR A 63 17.16 29.14 -5.17
CA THR A 63 15.73 28.86 -4.94
C THR A 63 15.21 27.83 -5.95
N THR A 64 15.56 27.98 -7.22
CA THR A 64 15.18 27.04 -8.29
C THR A 64 15.75 25.64 -8.05
N VAL A 65 17.03 25.54 -7.67
CA VAL A 65 17.67 24.26 -7.37
C VAL A 65 17.03 23.60 -6.15
N ARG A 66 16.76 24.36 -5.09
CA ARG A 66 16.08 23.84 -3.89
C ARG A 66 14.68 23.32 -4.20
N GLU A 67 13.93 24.04 -5.03
CA GLU A 67 12.60 23.61 -5.44
C GLU A 67 12.66 22.32 -6.27
N ALA A 68 13.62 22.21 -7.18
CA ALA A 68 13.84 20.97 -7.94
C ALA A 68 14.15 19.77 -7.02
N LEU A 69 15.03 19.96 -6.03
CA LEU A 69 15.33 18.94 -5.03
C LEU A 69 14.12 18.58 -4.17
N ARG A 70 13.29 19.56 -3.82
CA ARG A 70 12.05 19.33 -3.07
C ARG A 70 11.01 18.55 -3.87
N ILE A 71 10.89 18.81 -5.18
CA ILE A 71 10.05 18.01 -6.07
C ILE A 71 10.51 16.55 -6.08
N LEU A 72 11.82 16.30 -6.19
CA LEU A 72 12.39 14.95 -6.15
C LEU A 72 12.18 14.28 -4.78
N GLU A 73 12.25 15.05 -3.70
CA GLU A 73 12.01 14.55 -2.34
C GLU A 73 10.56 14.08 -2.18
N VAL A 74 9.60 14.88 -2.64
CA VAL A 74 8.16 14.50 -2.64
C VAL A 74 7.91 13.25 -3.50
N GLN A 75 8.68 13.06 -4.56
CA GLN A 75 8.61 11.88 -5.43
C GLN A 75 9.32 10.65 -4.85
N GLY A 76 9.98 10.77 -3.70
CA GLY A 76 10.74 9.67 -3.09
C GLY A 76 12.03 9.31 -3.83
N LEU A 77 12.53 10.21 -4.70
CA LEU A 77 13.76 10.01 -5.46
C LEU A 77 15.01 10.53 -4.73
N VAL A 78 14.81 11.38 -3.72
CA VAL A 78 15.87 11.82 -2.82
C VAL A 78 15.35 11.95 -1.39
N THR A 79 16.24 11.84 -0.42
CA THR A 79 16.01 12.30 0.96
C THR A 79 16.98 13.43 1.28
N ILE A 80 16.48 14.53 1.85
CA ILE A 80 17.32 15.66 2.27
C ILE A 80 17.76 15.47 3.73
N LYS A 81 19.06 15.28 3.96
CA LYS A 81 19.65 15.22 5.30
C LYS A 81 20.21 16.58 5.70
N THR A 82 19.99 17.01 6.94
CA THR A 82 20.50 18.28 7.48
C THR A 82 21.89 18.10 8.13
N GLY A 83 22.63 19.20 8.31
CA GLY A 83 23.92 19.21 9.02
C GLY A 83 25.15 19.24 8.11
N ARG A 84 26.34 19.13 8.72
CA ARG A 84 27.66 19.32 8.07
C ARG A 84 27.95 18.30 6.96
N SER A 85 27.43 17.10 7.11
CA SER A 85 27.49 16.01 6.12
C SER A 85 26.12 15.78 5.45
N GLY A 86 25.22 16.77 5.55
CA GLY A 86 23.91 16.75 4.93
C GLY A 86 23.97 16.99 3.43
N GLY A 87 22.81 16.92 2.78
CA GLY A 87 22.67 16.99 1.33
C GLY A 87 21.48 16.19 0.83
N ALA A 88 21.26 16.21 -0.48
CA ALA A 88 20.29 15.34 -1.12
C ALA A 88 20.96 13.98 -1.41
N PHE A 89 20.40 12.92 -0.85
CA PHE A 89 20.84 11.55 -1.08
C PHE A 89 19.81 10.84 -1.95
N VAL A 90 20.27 10.10 -2.95
CA VAL A 90 19.40 9.36 -3.86
C VAL A 90 18.68 8.26 -3.11
N GLN A 91 17.38 8.18 -3.35
CA GLN A 91 16.51 7.10 -2.94
C GLN A 91 15.76 6.60 -4.18
N LEU A 92 15.36 5.35 -4.19
CA LEU A 92 14.49 4.82 -5.24
C LEU A 92 13.11 4.51 -4.63
N PRO A 93 12.01 4.84 -5.33
CA PRO A 93 10.68 4.40 -4.93
C PRO A 93 10.65 2.87 -4.83
N GLY A 94 10.14 2.36 -3.71
CA GLY A 94 9.95 0.92 -3.47
C GLY A 94 8.47 0.59 -3.24
N GLY A 95 8.19 -0.62 -2.74
CA GLY A 95 6.84 -1.04 -2.38
C GLY A 95 6.07 -0.03 -1.50
N ASP A 96 6.76 0.67 -0.58
CA ASP A 96 6.14 1.68 0.30
C ASP A 96 5.55 2.89 -0.45
N SER A 97 6.15 3.29 -1.58
CA SER A 97 5.64 4.38 -2.42
C SER A 97 4.30 3.99 -3.04
N VAL A 98 4.20 2.77 -3.57
CA VAL A 98 2.93 2.21 -4.09
C VAL A 98 1.90 2.11 -2.97
N ALA A 99 2.33 1.62 -1.80
CA ALA A 99 1.43 1.45 -0.67
C ALA A 99 0.80 2.78 -0.23
N THR A 100 1.60 3.86 -0.23
CA THR A 100 1.15 5.20 0.11
C THR A 100 0.09 5.71 -0.87
N SER A 101 0.33 5.58 -2.17
CA SER A 101 -0.61 6.02 -3.21
C SER A 101 -1.93 5.23 -3.17
N VAL A 102 -1.86 3.91 -3.02
CA VAL A 102 -3.06 3.06 -2.93
C VAL A 102 -3.85 3.36 -1.67
N SER A 103 -3.19 3.55 -0.52
CA SER A 103 -3.86 3.94 0.72
C SER A 103 -4.59 5.28 0.58
N LEU A 104 -3.98 6.26 -0.09
CA LEU A 104 -4.61 7.54 -0.37
C LEU A 104 -5.86 7.38 -1.26
N LEU A 105 -5.81 6.53 -2.28
CA LEU A 105 -6.96 6.25 -3.14
C LEU A 105 -8.11 5.61 -2.36
N ILE A 106 -7.82 4.57 -1.57
CA ILE A 106 -8.81 3.86 -0.75
C ILE A 106 -9.55 4.84 0.16
N ARG A 107 -8.79 5.67 0.89
CA ARG A 107 -9.35 6.65 1.84
C ARG A 107 -10.06 7.80 1.14
N GLY A 108 -9.49 8.32 0.04
CA GLY A 108 -10.02 9.45 -0.70
C GLY A 108 -11.34 9.14 -1.42
N GLN A 109 -11.46 7.92 -1.96
CA GLN A 109 -12.68 7.44 -2.62
C GLN A 109 -13.64 6.72 -1.67
N LYS A 110 -13.25 6.50 -0.41
CA LYS A 110 -14.05 5.75 0.58
C LYS A 110 -14.47 4.37 0.04
N LEU A 111 -13.51 3.64 -0.52
CA LEU A 111 -13.76 2.30 -1.07
C LEU A 111 -14.33 1.38 0.02
N ARG A 112 -15.28 0.53 -0.37
CA ARG A 112 -15.99 -0.35 0.56
C ARG A 112 -15.14 -1.57 0.88
N LEU A 113 -15.39 -2.19 2.04
CA LEU A 113 -14.69 -3.41 2.44
C LEU A 113 -14.85 -4.52 1.38
N THR A 114 -16.04 -4.66 0.78
CA THR A 114 -16.29 -5.61 -0.31
C THR A 114 -15.36 -5.41 -1.51
N ASP A 115 -15.16 -4.16 -1.96
CA ASP A 115 -14.26 -3.85 -3.08
C ASP A 115 -12.79 -4.21 -2.73
N LEU A 116 -12.40 -4.03 -1.46
CA LEU A 116 -11.07 -4.41 -0.98
C LEU A 116 -10.90 -5.94 -0.92
N LEU A 117 -11.92 -6.67 -0.48
CA LEU A 117 -11.92 -8.13 -0.42
C LEU A 117 -11.89 -8.75 -1.82
N GLU A 118 -12.71 -8.27 -2.76
CA GLU A 118 -12.66 -8.67 -4.17
C GLU A 118 -11.26 -8.43 -4.78
N THR A 119 -10.66 -7.28 -4.48
CA THR A 119 -9.29 -6.98 -4.92
C THR A 119 -8.28 -7.96 -4.32
N ARG A 120 -8.42 -8.30 -3.03
CA ARG A 120 -7.55 -9.26 -2.35
C ARG A 120 -7.67 -10.65 -2.97
N GLU A 121 -8.88 -11.11 -3.27
CA GLU A 121 -9.10 -12.39 -3.95
C GLU A 121 -8.40 -12.49 -5.30
N ALA A 122 -8.34 -11.37 -6.04
CA ALA A 122 -7.65 -11.31 -7.33
C ALA A 122 -6.11 -11.28 -7.20
N VAL A 123 -5.58 -10.60 -6.18
CA VAL A 123 -4.15 -10.30 -6.07
C VAL A 123 -3.38 -11.35 -5.28
N GLU A 124 -3.89 -11.82 -4.14
CA GLU A 124 -3.13 -12.69 -3.23
C GLU A 124 -2.70 -14.03 -3.87
N PRO A 125 -3.55 -14.72 -4.67
CA PRO A 125 -3.14 -15.91 -5.40
C PRO A 125 -2.03 -15.65 -6.43
N ALA A 126 -1.97 -14.44 -7.00
CA ALA A 126 -0.92 -14.00 -7.92
C ALA A 126 0.41 -13.69 -7.19
N CYS A 127 0.37 -13.46 -5.87
CA CYS A 127 1.57 -13.43 -5.03
C CYS A 127 2.05 -14.85 -4.68
N ALA A 128 1.13 -15.78 -4.40
CA ALA A 128 1.46 -17.12 -3.91
C ALA A 128 2.26 -17.98 -4.93
N ALA A 129 1.92 -17.91 -6.22
CA ALA A 129 2.66 -18.63 -7.26
C ALA A 129 4.14 -18.24 -7.37
N PRO A 130 4.49 -16.95 -7.55
CA PRO A 130 5.89 -16.50 -7.54
C PRO A 130 6.55 -16.69 -6.19
N ALA A 131 5.83 -16.58 -5.06
CA ALA A 131 6.38 -16.91 -3.75
C ALA A 131 6.90 -18.36 -3.71
N ALA A 132 6.11 -19.33 -4.17
CA ALA A 132 6.57 -20.71 -4.27
C ALA A 132 7.78 -20.89 -5.20
N LYS A 133 7.94 -20.04 -6.22
CA LYS A 133 9.05 -20.13 -7.18
C LYS A 133 10.34 -19.51 -6.67
N TYR A 134 10.25 -18.37 -5.97
CA TYR A 134 11.40 -17.50 -5.69
C TYR A 134 11.78 -17.41 -4.22
N ARG A 135 10.93 -17.87 -3.28
CA ARG A 135 11.23 -17.89 -1.84
C ARG A 135 12.66 -18.33 -1.50
N THR A 136 13.23 -17.59 -0.57
CA THR A 136 14.46 -17.91 0.14
C THR A 136 14.17 -18.61 1.47
N ASP A 137 15.21 -19.12 2.13
CA ASP A 137 15.06 -19.68 3.49
C ASP A 137 14.64 -18.60 4.51
N GLU A 138 15.05 -17.35 4.30
CA GLU A 138 14.64 -16.21 5.12
C GLU A 138 13.13 -15.92 4.98
N ASP A 139 12.60 -15.98 3.74
CA ASP A 139 11.17 -15.82 3.50
C ASP A 139 10.35 -16.93 4.17
N LEU A 140 10.84 -18.17 4.11
CA LEU A 140 10.18 -19.31 4.78
C LEU A 140 10.19 -19.15 6.29
N ALA A 141 11.30 -18.70 6.88
CA ALA A 141 11.39 -18.43 8.31
C ALA A 141 10.40 -17.32 8.73
N ALA A 142 10.26 -16.26 7.92
CA ALA A 142 9.30 -15.19 8.17
C ALA A 142 7.85 -15.68 8.08
N LEU A 143 7.52 -16.52 7.08
CA LEU A 143 6.20 -17.14 6.94
C LEU A 143 5.85 -18.06 8.11
N ASP A 144 6.81 -18.87 8.58
CA ASP A 144 6.62 -19.75 9.73
C ASP A 144 6.41 -18.95 11.01
N ALA A 145 7.26 -17.95 11.27
CA ALA A 145 7.14 -17.12 12.47
C ALA A 145 5.79 -16.38 12.54
N ALA A 146 5.34 -15.80 11.41
CA ALA A 146 4.04 -15.15 11.35
C ALA A 146 2.88 -16.14 11.52
N ASN A 147 2.98 -17.34 10.95
CA ASN A 147 1.95 -18.37 11.10
C ASN A 147 1.91 -18.96 12.52
N ASP A 148 3.05 -19.14 13.17
CA ASP A 148 3.12 -19.63 14.54
C ASP A 148 2.48 -18.62 15.51
N ALA A 149 2.69 -17.32 15.30
CA ALA A 149 1.97 -16.27 16.02
C ALA A 149 0.45 -16.36 15.79
N VAL A 150 -0.01 -16.55 14.55
CA VAL A 150 -1.45 -16.79 14.25
C VAL A 150 -1.98 -18.04 14.98
N GLY A 151 -1.14 -19.04 15.22
CA GLY A 151 -1.47 -20.29 15.92
C GLY A 151 -1.58 -20.17 17.43
N ASP A 152 -1.10 -19.08 18.03
CA ASP A 152 -1.21 -18.83 19.47
C ASP A 152 -2.65 -18.36 19.81
N LEU A 153 -3.41 -19.28 20.42
CA LEU A 153 -4.81 -19.05 20.76
C LEU A 153 -4.99 -18.13 21.98
N ASP A 154 -3.93 -17.91 22.75
CA ASP A 154 -3.95 -17.05 23.94
C ASP A 154 -3.62 -15.59 23.59
N LEU A 155 -3.20 -15.31 22.35
CA LEU A 155 -2.90 -13.95 21.92
C LEU A 155 -4.14 -13.03 22.00
N PRO A 156 -3.96 -11.78 22.47
CA PRO A 156 -4.97 -10.75 22.31
C PRO A 156 -5.43 -10.62 20.85
N LEU A 157 -6.70 -10.27 20.63
CA LEU A 157 -7.26 -10.18 19.28
C LEU A 157 -6.46 -9.26 18.36
N GLU A 158 -6.05 -8.10 18.86
CA GLU A 158 -5.23 -7.13 18.11
C GLU A 158 -3.93 -7.77 17.60
N GLU A 159 -3.23 -8.51 18.46
CA GLU A 159 -1.96 -9.17 18.13
C GLU A 159 -2.16 -10.33 17.14
N PHE A 160 -3.22 -11.12 17.31
CA PHE A 160 -3.59 -12.15 16.34
C PHE A 160 -3.85 -11.56 14.95
N LEU A 161 -4.59 -10.45 14.87
CA LEU A 161 -4.93 -9.83 13.60
C LEU A 161 -3.70 -9.21 12.93
N GLN A 162 -2.80 -8.61 13.71
CA GLN A 162 -1.53 -8.11 13.20
C GLN A 162 -0.67 -9.26 12.66
N ALA A 163 -0.56 -10.38 13.39
CA ALA A 163 0.14 -11.58 12.92
C ALA A 163 -0.48 -12.14 11.62
N ASN A 164 -1.81 -12.11 11.52
CA ASN A 164 -2.53 -12.49 10.30
C ASN A 164 -2.15 -11.60 9.11
N VAL A 165 -2.14 -10.27 9.31
CA VAL A 165 -1.67 -9.31 8.29
C VAL A 165 -0.23 -9.59 7.90
N ASP A 166 0.65 -9.78 8.89
CA ASP A 166 2.08 -9.99 8.67
C ASP A 166 2.33 -11.25 7.83
N TRP A 167 1.53 -12.30 8.02
CA TRP A 167 1.62 -13.51 7.20
C TRP A 167 1.29 -13.24 5.72
N HIS A 168 0.21 -12.49 5.42
CA HIS A 168 -0.12 -12.12 4.03
C HIS A 168 0.96 -11.25 3.38
N LEU A 169 1.53 -10.32 4.14
CA LEU A 169 2.64 -9.50 3.67
C LEU A 169 3.91 -10.32 3.46
N ALA A 170 4.17 -11.34 4.28
CA ALA A 170 5.28 -12.26 4.09
C ALA A 170 5.14 -13.06 2.79
N VAL A 171 3.92 -13.52 2.43
CA VAL A 171 3.68 -14.17 1.12
C VAL A 171 3.96 -13.21 -0.03
N ALA A 172 3.53 -11.95 0.09
CA ALA A 172 3.79 -10.94 -0.93
C ALA A 172 5.28 -10.65 -1.09
N ARG A 173 6.04 -10.52 0.01
CA ARG A 173 7.50 -10.32 -0.01
C ARG A 173 8.24 -11.51 -0.62
N ALA A 174 7.85 -12.73 -0.25
CA ALA A 174 8.43 -13.96 -0.79
C ALA A 174 8.25 -14.09 -2.32
N SER A 175 7.30 -13.36 -2.91
CA SER A 175 7.16 -13.29 -4.38
C SER A 175 8.31 -12.56 -5.08
N HIS A 176 9.10 -11.79 -4.32
CA HIS A 176 10.12 -10.86 -4.81
C HIS A 176 9.63 -9.93 -5.91
N ASN A 177 8.36 -9.54 -5.85
CA ASN A 177 7.74 -8.55 -6.71
C ASN A 177 7.38 -7.31 -5.88
N GLU A 178 8.19 -6.27 -6.02
CA GLU A 178 8.07 -5.00 -5.28
C GLU A 178 6.71 -4.33 -5.49
N LEU A 179 6.14 -4.41 -6.70
CA LEU A 179 4.82 -3.85 -6.98
C LEU A 179 3.73 -4.60 -6.21
N LEU A 180 3.72 -5.94 -6.29
CA LEU A 180 2.75 -6.76 -5.54
C LEU A 180 2.90 -6.56 -4.03
N THR A 181 4.14 -6.45 -3.53
CA THR A 181 4.42 -6.17 -2.11
C THR A 181 3.84 -4.82 -1.69
N GLY A 182 4.04 -3.77 -2.49
CA GLY A 182 3.48 -2.45 -2.22
C GLY A 182 1.94 -2.43 -2.25
N PHE A 183 1.33 -3.07 -3.26
CA PHE A 183 -0.13 -3.21 -3.34
C PHE A 183 -0.70 -3.95 -2.12
N MET A 184 -0.12 -5.10 -1.76
CA MET A 184 -0.57 -5.87 -0.60
C MET A 184 -0.37 -5.11 0.71
N THR A 185 0.71 -4.34 0.85
CA THR A 185 0.97 -3.51 2.03
C THR A 185 -0.14 -2.48 2.28
N ALA A 186 -0.62 -1.81 1.22
CA ALA A 186 -1.76 -0.90 1.35
C ALA A 186 -3.06 -1.63 1.63
N LEU A 187 -3.32 -2.70 0.87
CA LEU A 187 -4.58 -3.41 0.90
C LEU A 187 -4.82 -4.09 2.27
N SER A 188 -3.82 -4.82 2.78
CA SER A 188 -3.93 -5.50 4.08
C SER A 188 -4.13 -4.51 5.23
N LYS A 189 -3.45 -3.35 5.22
CA LYS A 189 -3.65 -2.29 6.21
C LYS A 189 -5.05 -1.69 6.15
N ALA A 190 -5.59 -1.49 4.93
CA ALA A 190 -6.93 -0.96 4.76
C ALA A 190 -7.99 -1.94 5.27
N ILE A 191 -7.92 -3.21 4.84
CA ILE A 191 -8.82 -4.27 5.31
C ILE A 191 -8.78 -4.39 6.84
N TYR A 192 -7.58 -4.38 7.42
CA TYR A 192 -7.40 -4.38 8.86
C TYR A 192 -8.13 -3.23 9.55
N SER A 193 -7.93 -2.00 9.08
CA SER A 193 -8.55 -0.80 9.66
C SER A 193 -10.06 -0.71 9.47
N SER A 194 -10.61 -1.43 8.48
CA SER A 194 -12.02 -1.37 8.08
C SER A 194 -12.87 -2.50 8.65
N THR A 195 -12.28 -3.49 9.31
CA THR A 195 -13.02 -4.67 9.78
C THR A 195 -13.25 -4.61 11.30
N GLU A 196 -14.51 -4.62 11.74
CA GLU A 196 -14.87 -4.82 13.15
C GLU A 196 -14.72 -6.31 13.54
N ASN A 197 -13.48 -6.74 13.74
CA ASN A 197 -13.11 -8.15 13.88
C ASN A 197 -13.61 -8.83 15.18
N THR A 198 -14.00 -8.06 16.20
CA THR A 198 -14.40 -8.59 17.53
C THR A 198 -15.66 -9.44 17.50
N ALA A 199 -16.55 -9.23 16.51
CA ALA A 199 -17.79 -10.00 16.38
C ALA A 199 -17.60 -11.36 15.67
N PHE A 200 -16.47 -11.56 14.97
CA PHE A 200 -16.30 -12.67 14.03
C PHE A 200 -15.13 -13.62 14.36
N VAL A 201 -14.06 -13.12 14.98
CA VAL A 201 -12.84 -13.92 15.19
C VAL A 201 -12.92 -14.70 16.51
N ASP A 202 -13.59 -15.85 16.46
CA ASP A 202 -13.60 -16.83 17.54
C ASP A 202 -12.42 -17.83 17.46
N THR A 203 -12.30 -18.70 18.45
CA THR A 203 -11.23 -19.72 18.52
C THR A 203 -11.21 -20.66 17.29
N GLU A 204 -12.37 -20.99 16.72
CA GLU A 204 -12.43 -21.91 15.56
C GLU A 204 -12.02 -21.21 14.27
N VAL A 205 -12.35 -19.93 14.11
CA VAL A 205 -11.83 -19.09 13.02
C VAL A 205 -10.31 -19.02 13.09
N ARG A 206 -9.73 -18.73 14.27
CA ARG A 206 -8.27 -18.68 14.45
C ARG A 206 -7.58 -19.99 14.06
N LYS A 207 -8.10 -21.14 14.54
CA LYS A 207 -7.59 -22.47 14.17
C LYS A 207 -7.69 -22.72 12.66
N THR A 208 -8.77 -22.28 12.04
CA THR A 208 -8.98 -22.45 10.60
C THR A 208 -7.99 -21.60 9.80
N THR A 209 -7.77 -20.35 10.20
CA THR A 209 -6.76 -19.45 9.62
C THR A 209 -5.37 -20.05 9.74
N TYR A 210 -4.94 -20.47 10.93
CA TYR A 210 -3.64 -21.13 11.15
C TYR A 210 -3.44 -22.35 10.23
N ARG A 211 -4.43 -23.24 10.12
CA ARG A 211 -4.34 -24.42 9.26
C ARG A 211 -4.25 -24.05 7.77
N ALA A 212 -4.99 -23.03 7.35
CA ALA A 212 -4.96 -22.55 5.97
C ALA A 212 -3.59 -21.94 5.63
N HIS A 213 -3.10 -21.04 6.48
CA HIS A 213 -1.79 -20.41 6.35
C HIS A 213 -0.68 -21.46 6.30
N LYS A 214 -0.66 -22.39 7.26
CA LYS A 214 0.28 -23.53 7.27
C LYS A 214 0.26 -24.31 5.96
N SER A 215 -0.93 -24.67 5.47
CA SER A 215 -1.09 -25.42 4.22
C SER A 215 -0.56 -24.65 3.01
N ILE A 216 -0.71 -23.33 2.98
CA ILE A 216 -0.17 -22.48 1.91
C ILE A 216 1.36 -22.37 2.03
N THR A 217 1.89 -22.11 3.23
CA THR A 217 3.34 -22.08 3.51
C THR A 217 4.00 -23.40 3.09
N ASP A 218 3.38 -24.55 3.38
CA ASP A 218 3.90 -25.87 3.00
C ASP A 218 3.95 -26.04 1.46
N ALA A 219 2.99 -25.49 0.72
CA ALA A 219 3.03 -25.51 -0.76
C ALA A 219 4.12 -24.57 -1.31
N ILE A 220 4.30 -23.39 -0.71
CA ILE A 220 5.37 -22.44 -1.05
C ILE A 220 6.74 -23.08 -0.81
N ARG A 221 6.93 -23.71 0.36
CA ARG A 221 8.14 -24.45 0.73
C ARG A 221 8.48 -25.54 -0.28
N ALA A 222 7.47 -26.32 -0.69
CA ALA A 222 7.63 -27.38 -1.69
C ALA A 222 7.91 -26.87 -3.11
N GLY A 223 7.79 -25.56 -3.36
CA GLY A 223 7.93 -24.98 -4.70
C GLY A 223 6.75 -25.26 -5.63
N ASP A 224 5.60 -25.70 -5.09
CA ASP A 224 4.41 -26.03 -5.86
C ASP A 224 3.54 -24.77 -6.05
N SER A 225 3.88 -23.97 -7.07
CA SER A 225 3.12 -22.76 -7.42
C SER A 225 1.64 -23.03 -7.65
N ALA A 226 1.28 -24.16 -8.26
CA ALA A 226 -0.11 -24.49 -8.54
C ALA A 226 -0.90 -24.79 -7.26
N ALA A 227 -0.31 -25.54 -6.31
CA ALA A 227 -0.93 -25.77 -5.01
C ALA A 227 -0.98 -24.49 -4.18
N ALA A 228 0.07 -23.66 -4.19
CA ALA A 228 0.10 -22.39 -3.47
C ALA A 228 -1.03 -21.46 -3.95
N THR A 229 -1.19 -21.27 -5.26
CA THR A 229 -2.29 -20.48 -5.84
C THR A 229 -3.66 -21.04 -5.45
N ARG A 230 -3.93 -22.33 -5.69
CA ARG A 230 -5.26 -22.91 -5.37
C ARG A 230 -5.62 -22.80 -3.90
N ARG A 231 -4.66 -23.07 -3.00
CA ARG A 231 -4.86 -22.99 -1.55
C ARG A 231 -5.08 -21.55 -1.11
N MET A 232 -4.31 -20.61 -1.67
CA MET A 232 -4.50 -19.17 -1.41
C MET A 232 -5.88 -18.69 -1.88
N THR A 233 -6.28 -19.01 -3.12
CA THR A 233 -7.62 -18.67 -3.64
C THR A 233 -8.73 -19.16 -2.72
N LYS A 234 -8.65 -20.43 -2.27
CA LYS A 234 -9.64 -20.97 -1.33
C LYS A 234 -9.65 -20.21 0.00
N HIS A 235 -8.48 -19.85 0.53
CA HIS A 235 -8.36 -19.15 1.80
C HIS A 235 -8.96 -17.74 1.75
N VAL A 236 -8.58 -16.92 0.77
CA VAL A 236 -9.09 -15.55 0.64
C VAL A 236 -10.59 -15.52 0.35
N HIS A 237 -11.07 -16.46 -0.47
CA HIS A 237 -12.48 -16.56 -0.80
C HIS A 237 -13.35 -16.93 0.40
N GLY A 238 -12.92 -17.93 1.18
CA GLY A 238 -13.66 -18.33 2.38
C GLY A 238 -13.74 -17.20 3.43
N TYR A 239 -12.75 -16.31 3.49
CA TYR A 239 -12.81 -15.13 4.36
C TYR A 239 -13.80 -14.08 3.84
N ALA A 240 -13.78 -13.78 2.54
CA ALA A 240 -14.69 -12.81 1.94
C ALA A 240 -16.17 -13.21 2.12
N GLU A 241 -16.51 -14.48 1.84
CA GLU A 241 -17.86 -15.00 2.07
C GLU A 241 -18.30 -14.83 3.53
N ALA A 242 -17.40 -15.10 4.48
CA ALA A 242 -17.71 -15.03 5.88
C ALA A 242 -17.93 -13.58 6.38
N VAL A 243 -17.17 -12.62 5.85
CA VAL A 243 -17.36 -11.19 6.16
C VAL A 243 -18.69 -10.66 5.59
N VAL A 244 -19.01 -10.99 4.33
CA VAL A 244 -20.30 -10.59 3.72
C VAL A 244 -21.48 -11.11 4.52
N GLN A 245 -21.43 -12.38 4.96
CA GLN A 245 -22.48 -12.97 5.80
C GLN A 245 -22.65 -12.26 7.15
N VAL A 246 -21.62 -11.59 7.67
CA VAL A 246 -21.71 -10.81 8.91
C VAL A 246 -22.25 -9.41 8.66
N GLU A 247 -21.82 -8.72 7.60
CA GLU A 247 -22.39 -7.42 7.21
C GLU A 247 -23.90 -7.53 6.95
N GLU A 248 -24.34 -8.56 6.21
CA GLU A 248 -25.76 -8.86 5.96
C GLU A 248 -26.54 -9.16 7.26
N ARG A 249 -25.90 -9.78 8.26
CA ARG A 249 -26.51 -10.05 9.58
C ARG A 249 -26.54 -8.82 10.49
N THR A 250 -25.71 -7.83 10.22
CA THR A 250 -25.57 -6.60 11.02
C THR A 250 -26.44 -5.47 10.47
N GLU A 251 -26.78 -5.49 9.17
CA GLU A 251 -27.89 -4.70 8.63
C GLU A 251 -29.24 -5.27 9.14
N ILE A 252 -29.67 -4.78 10.30
CA ILE A 252 -31.03 -5.00 10.83
C ILE A 252 -31.89 -3.76 10.55
N THR A 253 -32.86 -3.98 9.66
CA THR A 253 -34.15 -3.32 9.43
C THR A 253 -34.44 -1.98 10.14
N LEU A 254 -34.58 -0.91 9.36
CA LEU A 254 -35.29 0.30 9.78
C LEU A 254 -36.80 0.00 9.88
N ASP A 255 -37.33 -0.16 11.09
CA ASP A 255 -38.78 -0.02 11.29
C ASP A 255 -39.17 1.47 11.13
N ARG A 256 -40.31 1.72 10.47
CA ARG A 256 -40.80 3.06 10.05
C ARG A 256 -41.21 3.96 11.22
N THR A 257 -40.84 3.63 12.46
CA THR A 257 -41.16 4.39 13.67
C THR A 257 -39.94 4.87 14.47
N GLY A 258 -38.71 4.60 14.03
CA GLY A 258 -37.53 5.30 14.54
C GLY A 258 -37.11 4.97 16.00
N ALA A 259 -37.44 3.77 16.49
CA ALA A 259 -36.91 3.27 17.76
C ALA A 259 -35.98 2.06 17.51
N THR A 260 -34.71 2.18 17.89
CA THR A 260 -33.73 1.10 17.84
C THR A 260 -34.04 0.05 18.90
N THR A 261 -34.30 -1.20 18.48
CA THR A 261 -34.26 -2.36 19.38
C THR A 261 -33.23 -3.36 18.88
N SER A 262 -32.21 -3.62 19.71
CA SER A 262 -31.20 -4.65 19.47
C SER A 262 -31.79 -6.02 19.79
N SER A 263 -32.11 -6.82 18.77
CA SER A 263 -32.48 -8.23 18.97
C SER A 263 -31.22 -9.10 19.00
N ARG A 264 -30.81 -9.54 20.19
CA ARG A 264 -29.80 -10.62 20.32
C ARG A 264 -30.49 -11.94 20.01
N HIS A 265 -30.26 -12.48 18.82
CA HIS A 265 -30.64 -13.86 18.51
C HIS A 265 -29.57 -14.80 19.06
N VAL A 266 -29.76 -15.31 20.28
CA VAL A 266 -28.98 -16.44 20.80
C VAL A 266 -29.54 -17.71 20.16
N GLY A 267 -28.94 -18.11 19.04
CA GLY A 267 -29.20 -19.41 18.42
C GLY A 267 -28.64 -20.53 19.30
N ARG A 268 -29.46 -21.05 20.22
CA ARG A 268 -29.21 -22.30 20.92
C ARG A 268 -29.20 -23.42 19.86
N ARG A 269 -28.11 -24.16 19.72
CA ARG A 269 -28.08 -25.42 18.97
C ARG A 269 -28.84 -26.47 19.78
N ASP A 270 -30.07 -26.78 19.39
CA ASP A 270 -30.72 -28.01 19.82
C ASP A 270 -30.15 -29.17 18.98
N LEU A 271 -29.46 -30.09 19.65
CA LEU A 271 -29.08 -31.38 19.10
C LEU A 271 -30.35 -32.24 18.94
N PRO A 272 -30.52 -32.98 17.83
CA PRO A 272 -31.65 -33.89 17.71
C PRO A 272 -31.42 -35.09 18.65
N GLU A 273 -32.30 -35.23 19.65
CA GLU A 273 -32.50 -36.47 20.39
C GLU A 273 -33.02 -37.54 19.43
N SER A 274 -32.20 -38.53 19.13
CA SER A 274 -32.65 -39.78 18.53
C SER A 274 -33.37 -40.59 19.60
N SER A 275 -34.70 -40.50 19.63
CA SER A 275 -35.56 -41.48 20.30
C SER A 275 -35.87 -42.61 19.31
N GLY A 276 -35.47 -43.82 19.68
CA GLY A 276 -35.65 -45.06 18.93
C GLY A 276 -35.33 -46.25 19.82
N ASP A 277 -36.39 -46.74 20.45
CA ASP A 277 -36.50 -47.73 21.52
C ASP A 277 -36.20 -49.18 21.08
N GLN A 278 -35.95 -50.04 22.09
CA GLN A 278 -36.05 -51.52 22.14
C GLN A 278 -34.92 -52.40 21.56
N ALA A 279 -34.09 -52.93 22.46
CA ALA A 279 -34.16 -54.32 22.96
C ALA A 279 -33.18 -54.56 24.11
#